data_AF-B4Q0K4-F1
#
_entry.id   AF-B4Q0K4-F1
#
_cell.length_a   1.000
_cell.length_b   1.000
_cell.length_c   1.000
_cell.angle_alpha   90.00
_cell.angle_beta   90.00
_cell.angle_gamma   90.00
#
_symmetry.space_group_name_H-M   'P 1'
#
loop_
_entity.id
_entity.type
_entity.pdbx_description
1 polymer ?
#
loop_
_entity_poly.entity_id
_entity_poly.type
_entity_poly.pdbx_seq_one_letter_code
_entity_poly.pdbx_strand_id
1 'polypeptide(L)'
;MFEMQHITFRIRTLLHRAFYLSGDYDMYSIWNFCPMTNWNQAKALLQSCSLCRAESFPIVFWLVVLFSLFGAGFNCYELMQVWSCPCAKLAVWRQRHFYVLDHWALRKARLVSSGIIMIAWLMLIYGIIAISPHAMLPWILVTSFVLSVEWFIWLLEVITGRLPINLQTLLSQVLHVFFLGMVCCVKSVFEVALGEHVEHSLRII
;
A
#
# COMPACT_ATOMS: atom_id res chain seq x y z
N MET A 1 -71.05 12.94 11.02
CA MET A 1 -70.18 12.00 11.74
C MET A 1 -69.65 11.03 10.70
N PHE A 2 -68.57 11.44 10.02
CA PHE A 2 -68.11 10.81 8.78
C PHE A 2 -66.82 10.02 9.01
N GLU A 3 -67.05 8.72 8.95
CA GLU A 3 -66.20 7.53 8.84
C GLU A 3 -64.73 7.76 8.46
N MET A 4 -63.85 7.58 9.46
CA MET A 4 -62.40 7.37 9.36
C MET A 4 -62.01 6.04 8.68
N GLN A 5 -62.88 5.37 7.92
CA GLN A 5 -62.58 4.05 7.34
C GLN A 5 -61.90 4.13 5.95
N HIS A 6 -62.02 5.25 5.24
CA HIS A 6 -61.50 5.35 3.88
C HIS A 6 -59.98 5.64 3.80
N ILE A 7 -59.40 6.20 4.87
CA ILE A 7 -57.99 6.59 4.92
C ILE A 7 -57.09 5.36 5.16
N THR A 8 -57.55 4.40 5.96
CA THR A 8 -56.80 3.18 6.30
C THR A 8 -56.65 2.23 5.11
N PHE A 9 -57.62 2.16 4.19
CA PHE A 9 -57.50 1.30 3.02
C PHE A 9 -56.46 1.82 2.02
N ARG A 10 -56.45 3.12 1.71
CA ARG A 10 -55.46 3.69 0.77
C ARG A 10 -54.04 3.60 1.29
N ILE A 11 -53.82 3.80 2.59
CA ILE A 11 -52.51 3.65 3.23
C ILE A 11 -52.06 2.18 3.20
N ARG A 12 -52.96 1.23 3.49
CA ARG A 12 -52.65 -0.20 3.44
C ARG A 12 -52.30 -0.66 2.03
N THR A 13 -53.00 -0.19 1.00
CA THR A 13 -52.70 -0.53 -0.40
C THR A 13 -51.41 0.12 -0.89
N LEU A 14 -51.10 1.35 -0.43
CA LEU A 14 -49.81 2.01 -0.73
C LEU A 14 -48.63 1.34 -0.02
N LEU A 15 -48.78 0.97 1.25
CA LEU A 15 -47.75 0.20 1.98
C LEU A 15 -47.56 -1.18 1.37
N HIS A 16 -48.63 -1.87 1.02
CA HIS A 16 -48.52 -3.19 0.38
C HIS A 16 -47.93 -3.11 -1.04
N ARG A 17 -48.03 -1.96 -1.72
CA ARG A 17 -47.39 -1.75 -3.02
C ARG A 17 -45.93 -1.29 -2.91
N ALA A 18 -45.58 -0.58 -1.83
CA ALA A 18 -44.22 -0.15 -1.54
C ALA A 18 -43.35 -1.27 -0.95
N PHE A 19 -43.93 -2.18 -0.15
CA PHE A 19 -43.22 -3.25 0.54
C PHE A 19 -43.27 -4.63 -0.16
N TYR A 20 -43.98 -4.75 -1.28
CA TYR A 20 -44.03 -5.99 -2.08
C TYR A 20 -43.26 -5.81 -3.40
N LEU A 21 -42.02 -5.36 -3.28
CA LEU A 21 -41.03 -5.39 -4.35
C LEU A 21 -40.05 -6.52 -4.03
N SER A 22 -40.20 -7.62 -4.75
CA SER A 22 -39.23 -8.68 -5.02
C SER A 22 -38.18 -8.94 -3.94
N GLY A 23 -38.40 -9.99 -3.15
CA GLY A 23 -37.36 -10.56 -2.31
C GLY A 23 -36.21 -11.10 -3.17
N ASP A 24 -35.08 -10.40 -3.12
CA ASP A 24 -33.79 -11.02 -2.83
C ASP A 24 -33.31 -10.38 -1.52
N TYR A 25 -33.51 -11.10 -0.40
CA TYR A 25 -32.91 -10.73 0.87
C TYR A 25 -31.43 -11.11 0.84
N ASP A 26 -30.64 -10.35 0.08
CA ASP A 26 -29.21 -10.31 0.36
C ASP A 26 -29.04 -9.63 1.72
N MET A 27 -28.48 -10.39 2.66
CA MET A 27 -28.11 -9.92 3.99
C MET A 27 -27.22 -8.68 3.86
N TYR A 28 -27.81 -7.49 4.00
CA TYR A 28 -27.06 -6.26 4.20
C TYR A 28 -26.46 -6.28 5.62
N SER A 29 -25.28 -6.86 5.72
CA SER A 29 -24.42 -6.73 6.88
C SER A 29 -23.71 -5.38 6.82
N ILE A 30 -23.88 -4.56 7.86
CA ILE A 30 -23.13 -3.30 8.08
C ILE A 30 -21.60 -3.56 8.15
N TRP A 31 -21.20 -4.84 8.27
CA TRP A 31 -19.81 -5.30 8.28
C TRP A 31 -19.28 -5.78 6.92
N ASN A 32 -20.03 -5.62 5.82
CA ASN A 32 -19.49 -5.85 4.46
C ASN A 32 -18.59 -4.67 4.02
N PHE A 33 -17.54 -4.40 4.80
CA PHE A 33 -16.44 -3.55 4.34
C PHE A 33 -15.65 -4.35 3.30
N CYS A 34 -15.92 -4.02 2.03
CA CYS A 34 -15.25 -4.51 0.81
C CYS A 34 -15.65 -5.94 0.37
N PRO A 35 -16.63 -6.09 -0.54
CA PRO A 35 -16.72 -7.32 -1.31
C PRO A 35 -15.39 -7.49 -2.08
N MET A 36 -14.70 -8.60 -1.82
CA MET A 36 -13.38 -8.90 -2.39
C MET A 36 -13.37 -8.79 -3.93
N THR A 37 -14.54 -8.97 -4.56
CA THR A 37 -14.80 -8.77 -5.99
C THR A 37 -14.58 -7.33 -6.45
N ASN A 38 -15.10 -6.32 -5.72
CA ASN A 38 -14.90 -4.91 -6.08
C ASN A 38 -13.44 -4.47 -5.87
N TRP A 39 -12.77 -5.02 -4.86
CA TRP A 39 -11.33 -4.77 -4.65
C TRP A 39 -10.48 -5.41 -5.75
N ASN A 40 -10.82 -6.63 -6.17
CA ASN A 40 -10.17 -7.30 -7.31
C ASN A 40 -10.42 -6.53 -8.62
N GLN A 41 -11.61 -5.97 -8.81
CA GLN A 41 -11.96 -5.18 -9.98
C GLN A 41 -11.29 -3.80 -9.96
N ALA A 42 -11.17 -3.16 -8.80
CA ALA A 42 -10.38 -1.94 -8.62
C ALA A 42 -8.88 -2.19 -8.82
N LYS A 43 -8.36 -3.33 -8.34
CA LYS A 43 -6.98 -3.78 -8.59
C LYS A 43 -6.74 -4.02 -10.09
N ALA A 44 -7.67 -4.67 -10.77
CA ALA A 44 -7.62 -4.88 -12.22
C ALA A 44 -7.69 -3.56 -13.00
N LEU A 45 -8.52 -2.61 -12.56
CA LEU A 45 -8.59 -1.27 -13.15
C LEU A 45 -7.30 -0.48 -12.93
N LEU A 46 -6.72 -0.49 -11.73
CA LEU A 46 -5.41 0.09 -11.43
C LEU A 46 -4.29 -0.53 -12.28
N GLN A 47 -4.32 -1.86 -12.46
CA GLN A 47 -3.40 -2.59 -13.34
C GLN A 47 -3.59 -2.21 -14.82
N SER A 48 -4.83 -1.96 -15.26
CA SER A 48 -5.14 -1.56 -16.64
C SER A 48 -4.83 -0.09 -16.95
N CYS A 49 -4.90 0.80 -15.95
CA CYS A 49 -4.71 2.25 -16.12
C CYS A 49 -3.30 2.77 -15.87
N SER A 50 -2.38 2.00 -15.26
CA SER A 50 -1.08 2.53 -14.85
C SER A 50 0.08 1.59 -15.15
N LEU A 51 1.08 2.08 -15.90
CA LEU A 51 2.49 1.66 -16.00
C LEU A 51 2.85 0.19 -16.33
N CYS A 52 1.94 -0.77 -16.14
CA CYS A 52 2.11 -2.21 -16.38
C CYS A 52 1.76 -2.63 -17.80
N ARG A 53 1.72 -1.68 -18.75
CA ARG A 53 1.52 -2.01 -20.15
C ARG A 53 2.75 -2.78 -20.65
N ALA A 54 2.53 -3.78 -21.50
CA ALA A 54 3.60 -4.64 -22.02
C ALA A 54 4.77 -3.85 -22.65
N GLU A 55 4.47 -2.70 -23.27
CA GLU A 55 5.46 -1.83 -23.92
C GLU A 55 6.38 -1.10 -22.92
N SER A 56 5.85 -0.68 -21.76
CA SER A 56 6.60 0.06 -20.73
C SER A 56 7.26 -0.85 -19.70
N PHE A 57 6.87 -2.13 -19.65
CA PHE A 57 7.35 -3.08 -18.65
C PHE A 57 8.88 -3.21 -18.57
N PRO A 58 9.64 -3.31 -19.68
CA PRO A 58 11.10 -3.44 -19.60
C PRO A 58 11.75 -2.24 -18.91
N ILE A 59 11.24 -1.03 -19.17
CA ILE A 59 11.73 0.21 -18.56
C ILE A 59 11.43 0.20 -17.07
N VAL A 60 10.19 -0.14 -16.69
CA VAL A 60 9.77 -0.23 -15.28
C VAL A 60 10.61 -1.27 -14.53
N PHE A 61 10.85 -2.43 -15.14
CA PHE A 61 11.66 -3.49 -14.55
C PHE A 61 13.10 -3.03 -14.26
N TRP A 62 13.79 -2.44 -15.24
CA TRP A 62 15.15 -1.96 -15.05
C TRP A 62 15.24 -0.80 -14.05
N LEU A 63 14.25 0.09 -14.01
CA LEU A 63 14.16 1.13 -12.99
C LEU A 63 14.03 0.51 -11.59
N VAL A 64 13.16 -0.48 -11.41
CA VAL A 64 13.01 -1.20 -10.14
C VAL A 64 14.31 -1.87 -9.72
N VAL A 65 15.01 -2.53 -10.65
CA VAL A 65 16.34 -3.14 -10.40
C VAL A 65 17.33 -2.07 -9.92
N LEU A 66 17.51 -0.99 -10.68
CA LEU A 66 18.47 0.06 -10.34
C LEU A 66 18.17 0.70 -8.98
N PHE A 67 16.92 1.13 -8.76
CA PHE A 67 16.52 1.72 -7.49
C PHE A 67 16.63 0.73 -6.32
N SER A 68 16.41 -0.57 -6.54
CA SER A 68 16.59 -1.57 -5.49
C SER A 68 18.05 -1.73 -5.08
N LEU A 69 18.97 -1.73 -6.04
CA LEU A 69 20.41 -1.78 -5.78
C LEU A 69 20.89 -0.51 -5.08
N PHE A 70 20.48 0.66 -5.57
CA PHE A 70 20.80 1.94 -4.92
C PHE A 70 20.21 2.01 -3.50
N GLY A 71 18.95 1.63 -3.32
CA GLY A 71 18.27 1.61 -2.02
C GLY A 71 18.96 0.70 -1.01
N ALA A 72 19.35 -0.51 -1.42
CA ALA A 72 20.13 -1.43 -0.59
C ALA A 72 21.51 -0.85 -0.25
N GLY A 73 22.22 -0.30 -1.24
CA GLY A 73 23.54 0.31 -1.05
C GLY A 73 23.51 1.49 -0.07
N PHE A 74 22.56 2.41 -0.23
CA PHE A 74 22.39 3.55 0.69
C PHE A 74 22.03 3.10 2.11
N ASN A 75 21.13 2.13 2.26
CA ASN A 75 20.81 1.59 3.58
C ASN A 75 22.00 0.87 4.23
N CYS A 76 22.85 0.22 3.42
CA CYS A 76 24.06 -0.45 3.91
C CYS A 76 25.05 0.59 4.43
N TYR A 77 25.24 1.66 3.66
CA TYR A 77 26.08 2.78 4.05
C TYR A 77 25.58 3.45 5.34
N GLU A 78 24.27 3.74 5.46
CA GLU A 78 23.70 4.29 6.69
C GLU A 78 23.91 3.34 7.89
N LEU A 79 23.67 2.04 7.70
CA LEU A 79 23.85 1.05 8.76
C LEU A 79 25.32 0.96 9.21
N MET A 80 26.26 0.94 8.27
CA MET A 80 27.69 0.97 8.55
C MET A 80 28.09 2.25 9.29
N GLN A 81 27.56 3.40 8.89
CA GLN A 81 27.83 4.68 9.54
C GLN A 81 27.31 4.70 10.99
N VAL A 82 26.10 4.22 11.23
CA VAL A 82 25.48 4.15 12.57
C VAL A 82 26.20 3.15 13.47
N TRP A 83 26.73 2.07 12.90
CA TRP A 83 27.54 1.08 13.63
C TRP A 83 28.92 1.65 13.98
N SER A 84 29.60 2.26 13.02
CA SER A 84 31.01 2.68 13.16
C SER A 84 31.19 3.93 14.04
N CYS A 85 30.23 4.86 14.03
CA CYS A 85 30.36 6.14 14.71
C CYS A 85 29.31 6.33 15.82
N PRO A 86 29.64 6.02 17.08
CA PRO A 86 28.69 6.14 18.17
C PRO A 86 28.34 7.55 18.62
N CYS A 87 29.15 8.54 18.26
CA CYS A 87 28.96 9.94 18.64
C CYS A 87 28.41 10.81 17.50
N ALA A 88 28.09 10.24 16.33
CA ALA A 88 27.60 11.02 15.21
C ALA A 88 26.16 11.51 15.46
N LYS A 89 25.89 12.79 15.17
CA LYS A 89 24.52 13.32 15.15
C LYS A 89 23.71 12.52 14.14
N LEU A 90 22.59 11.96 14.58
CA LEU A 90 21.67 11.26 13.71
C LEU A 90 21.03 12.26 12.74
N ALA A 91 21.53 12.33 11.51
CA ALA A 91 20.86 13.03 10.43
C ALA A 91 19.57 12.27 10.11
N VAL A 92 18.42 12.89 10.39
CA VAL A 92 17.11 12.33 10.08
C VAL A 92 16.61 13.04 8.82
N TRP A 93 15.98 12.32 7.89
CA TRP A 93 15.40 12.87 6.65
C TRP A 93 14.54 14.12 6.92
N ARG A 94 13.88 14.15 8.08
CA ARG A 94 13.21 15.34 8.61
C ARG A 94 13.67 15.62 10.03
N GLN A 95 14.25 16.79 10.28
CA GLN A 95 14.58 17.22 11.64
C GLN A 95 13.28 17.37 12.45
N ARG A 96 13.04 16.42 13.35
CA ARG A 96 11.96 16.49 14.34
C ARG A 96 12.61 16.56 15.71
N HIS A 97 12.22 17.54 16.51
CA HIS A 97 12.64 17.62 17.89
C HIS A 97 11.80 16.65 18.73
N PHE A 98 12.42 15.56 19.16
CA PHE A 98 11.81 14.60 20.09
C PHE A 98 12.16 15.04 21.51
N TYR A 99 11.25 15.73 22.20
CA TYR A 99 11.47 16.20 23.57
C TYR A 99 11.27 15.12 24.65
N VAL A 100 10.69 13.97 24.28
CA VAL A 100 10.19 12.96 25.23
C VAL A 100 11.01 11.65 25.19
N LEU A 101 11.77 11.40 24.13
CA LEU A 101 12.47 10.13 23.91
C LEU A 101 13.96 10.25 24.23
N ASP A 102 14.47 9.31 25.02
CA ASP A 102 15.89 9.19 25.31
C ASP A 102 16.70 8.90 24.02
N HIS A 103 17.84 9.57 23.87
CA HIS A 103 18.70 9.45 22.69
C HIS A 103 19.17 8.02 22.44
N TRP A 104 19.41 7.25 23.51
CA TRP A 104 19.84 5.86 23.41
C TRP A 104 18.73 4.95 22.85
N ALA A 105 17.49 5.16 23.30
CA ALA A 105 16.33 4.43 22.79
C ALA A 105 16.08 4.72 21.31
N LEU A 106 16.19 5.99 20.92
CA LEU A 106 16.01 6.42 19.53
C LEU A 106 17.06 5.81 18.59
N ARG A 107 18.29 5.65 19.08
CA ARG A 107 19.37 5.02 18.32
C ARG A 107 19.16 3.51 18.16
N LYS A 108 18.74 2.81 19.21
CA LYS A 108 18.38 1.38 19.13
C LYS A 108 17.24 1.16 18.16
N ALA A 109 16.19 1.98 18.24
CA ALA A 109 15.06 1.92 17.32
C ALA A 109 15.51 2.11 15.86
N ARG A 110 16.42 3.06 15.59
CA ARG A 110 16.96 3.27 14.24
C ARG A 110 17.81 2.12 13.75
N LEU A 111 18.61 1.50 14.60
CA LEU A 111 19.43 0.36 14.20
C LEU A 111 18.56 -0.86 13.87
N VAL A 112 17.53 -1.12 14.69
CA VAL A 112 16.55 -2.17 14.44
C VAL A 112 15.75 -1.88 13.16
N SER A 113 15.25 -0.66 12.97
CA SER A 113 14.49 -0.31 11.77
C SER A 113 15.35 -0.34 10.50
N SER A 114 16.60 0.11 10.57
CA SER A 114 17.57 0.02 9.48
C SER A 114 17.93 -1.44 9.14
N GLY A 115 18.04 -2.31 10.16
CA GLY A 115 18.19 -3.75 9.94
C GLY A 115 16.99 -4.39 9.24
N ILE A 116 15.77 -4.08 9.69
CA ILE A 116 14.54 -4.58 9.07
C ILE A 116 14.42 -4.12 7.61
N ILE A 117 14.68 -2.85 7.33
CA ILE A 117 14.59 -2.33 5.96
C ILE A 117 15.69 -2.90 5.05
N MET A 118 16.88 -3.17 5.61
CA MET A 118 17.95 -3.86 4.88
C MET A 118 17.51 -5.27 4.46
N ILE A 119 16.97 -6.05 5.40
CA ILE A 119 16.45 -7.40 5.10
C ILE A 119 15.36 -7.31 4.04
N ALA A 120 14.46 -6.33 4.14
CA ALA A 120 13.44 -6.09 3.13
C ALA A 120 14.04 -5.81 1.74
N TRP A 121 15.06 -4.94 1.64
CA TRP A 121 15.74 -4.67 0.36
C TRP A 121 16.41 -5.91 -0.23
N LEU A 122 17.07 -6.72 0.60
CA LEU A 122 17.68 -7.97 0.16
C LEU A 122 16.63 -8.96 -0.34
N MET A 123 15.49 -9.07 0.36
CA MET A 123 14.35 -9.89 -0.08
C MET A 123 13.76 -9.40 -1.41
N LEU A 124 13.69 -8.08 -1.61
CA LEU A 124 13.26 -7.51 -2.90
C LEU A 124 14.22 -7.89 -4.03
N ILE A 125 15.53 -7.70 -3.84
CA ILE A 125 16.55 -8.06 -4.84
C ILE A 125 16.51 -9.56 -5.12
N TYR A 126 16.41 -10.38 -4.08
CA TYR A 126 16.26 -11.83 -4.23
C TYR A 126 15.00 -12.19 -5.01
N GLY A 127 13.86 -11.57 -4.72
CA GLY A 127 12.61 -11.77 -5.46
C GLY A 127 12.69 -11.36 -6.93
N ILE A 128 13.48 -10.34 -7.26
CA ILE A 128 13.75 -9.93 -8.65
C ILE A 128 14.61 -10.98 -9.37
N ILE A 129 15.72 -11.41 -8.77
CA ILE A 129 16.67 -12.36 -9.38
C ILE A 129 16.04 -13.75 -9.52
N ALA A 130 15.33 -14.21 -8.50
CA ALA A 130 14.68 -15.52 -8.47
C ALA A 130 13.30 -15.52 -9.16
N ILE A 131 12.85 -14.38 -9.69
CA ILE A 131 11.53 -14.21 -10.31
C ILE A 131 10.42 -14.75 -9.37
N SER A 132 10.52 -14.42 -8.08
CA SER A 132 9.62 -14.93 -7.04
C SER A 132 8.77 -13.79 -6.45
N PRO A 133 7.47 -13.71 -6.79
CA PRO A 133 6.60 -12.64 -6.30
C PRO A 133 6.36 -12.73 -4.79
N HIS A 134 6.48 -13.91 -4.19
CA HIS A 134 6.34 -14.12 -2.75
C HIS A 134 7.50 -13.48 -1.97
N ALA A 135 8.72 -13.53 -2.51
CA ALA A 135 9.88 -12.92 -1.88
C ALA A 135 9.86 -11.38 -1.94
N MET A 136 9.08 -10.78 -2.84
CA MET A 136 8.90 -9.32 -2.92
C MET A 136 7.93 -8.76 -1.87
N LEU A 137 7.05 -9.60 -1.30
CA LEU A 137 6.02 -9.18 -0.35
C LEU A 137 6.55 -8.49 0.92
N PRO A 138 7.61 -8.99 1.59
CA PRO A 138 8.10 -8.36 2.82
C PRO A 138 8.48 -6.89 2.61
N TRP A 139 9.10 -6.58 1.48
CA TRP A 139 9.47 -5.20 1.15
C TRP A 139 8.25 -4.32 0.90
N ILE A 140 7.27 -4.82 0.15
CA ILE A 140 6.01 -4.11 -0.13
C ILE A 140 5.26 -3.83 1.18
N LEU A 141 5.17 -4.80 2.08
CA LEU A 141 4.48 -4.67 3.37
C LEU A 141 5.15 -3.64 4.27
N VAL A 142 6.46 -3.75 4.47
CA VAL A 142 7.22 -2.80 5.31
C VAL A 142 7.13 -1.39 4.74
N THR A 143 7.35 -1.23 3.43
CA THR A 143 7.31 0.09 2.77
C THR A 143 5.91 0.69 2.81
N SER A 144 4.87 -0.10 2.54
CA SER A 144 3.48 0.35 2.63
C SER A 144 3.13 0.79 4.05
N PHE A 145 3.53 0.03 5.07
CA PHE A 145 3.27 0.37 6.46
C PHE A 145 3.96 1.69 6.85
N VAL A 146 5.25 1.84 6.55
CA VAL A 146 6.02 3.06 6.83
C VAL A 146 5.38 4.26 6.13
N LEU A 147 5.03 4.12 4.86
CA LEU A 147 4.41 5.18 4.06
C LEU A 147 3.03 5.57 4.61
N SER A 148 2.20 4.61 5.02
CA SER A 148 0.90 4.90 5.65
C SER A 148 1.05 5.68 6.96
N VAL A 149 2.00 5.29 7.82
CA VAL A 149 2.28 6.01 9.07
C VAL A 149 2.81 7.42 8.76
N GLU A 150 3.67 7.56 7.77
CA GLU A 150 4.24 8.86 7.41
C GLU A 150 3.19 9.81 6.83
N TRP A 151 2.30 9.31 5.95
CA TRP A 151 1.14 10.05 5.46
C TRP A 151 0.21 10.47 6.59
N PHE A 152 -0.08 9.57 7.53
CA PHE A 152 -0.94 9.88 8.68
C PHE A 152 -0.34 11.00 9.54
N ILE A 153 0.95 10.92 9.86
CA ILE A 153 1.60 11.96 10.67
C ILE A 153 1.66 13.29 9.89
N TRP A 154 1.97 13.25 8.59
CA TRP A 154 1.98 14.44 7.75
C TRP A 154 0.61 15.12 7.70
N LEU A 155 -0.47 14.35 7.53
CA LEU A 155 -1.84 14.86 7.57
C LEU A 155 -2.16 15.54 8.91
N LEU A 156 -1.80 14.90 10.03
CA LEU A 156 -1.99 15.49 11.35
C LEU A 156 -1.23 16.82 11.51
N GLU A 157 -0.02 16.92 11.01
CA GLU A 157 0.79 18.13 11.09
C GLU A 157 0.25 19.27 10.21
N VAL A 158 -0.29 18.94 9.05
CA VAL A 158 -0.96 19.91 8.16
C VAL A 158 -2.26 20.39 8.80
N ILE A 159 -3.11 19.49 9.32
CA ILE A 159 -4.38 19.84 9.97
C ILE A 159 -4.15 20.67 11.25
N THR A 160 -3.11 20.36 12.03
CA THR A 160 -2.75 21.13 13.22
C THR A 160 -2.03 22.45 12.92
N GLY A 161 -1.78 22.74 11.63
CA GLY A 161 -1.12 23.98 11.20
C GLY A 161 0.35 24.09 11.61
N ARG A 162 0.98 22.98 12.04
CA ARG A 162 2.38 22.98 12.48
C ARG A 162 3.37 22.99 11.32
N LEU A 163 2.93 22.59 10.12
CA LEU A 163 3.78 22.51 8.94
C LEU A 163 3.12 23.24 7.75
N PRO A 164 3.81 24.20 7.10
CA PRO A 164 3.34 24.75 5.83
C PRO A 164 3.44 23.68 4.74
N ILE A 165 2.45 23.65 3.83
CA ILE A 165 2.45 22.72 2.69
C ILE A 165 3.61 23.09 1.76
N ASN A 166 4.68 22.29 1.80
CA ASN A 166 5.84 22.46 0.93
C ASN A 166 5.77 21.45 -0.22
N LEU A 167 5.82 21.94 -1.46
CA LEU A 167 5.81 21.12 -2.69
C LEU A 167 6.89 20.04 -2.69
N GLN A 168 8.06 20.31 -2.10
CA GLN A 168 9.15 19.33 -2.02
C GLN A 168 8.76 18.09 -1.19
N THR A 169 8.01 18.29 -0.09
CA THR A 169 7.56 17.18 0.77
C THR A 169 6.51 16.33 0.07
N LEU A 170 5.59 16.98 -0.65
CA LEU A 170 4.56 16.31 -1.41
C LEU A 170 5.16 15.52 -2.59
N LEU A 171 6.11 16.11 -3.31
CA LEU A 171 6.82 15.43 -4.40
C LEU A 171 7.57 14.19 -3.90
N SER A 172 8.25 14.30 -2.75
CA SER A 172 8.98 13.18 -2.14
C SER A 172 8.05 12.02 -1.75
N GLN A 173 6.88 12.33 -1.19
CA GLN A 173 5.86 11.32 -0.84
C GLN A 173 5.26 10.66 -2.09
N VAL A 174 4.91 11.46 -3.10
CA VAL A 174 4.36 10.94 -4.37
C VAL A 174 5.38 10.05 -5.07
N LEU A 175 6.67 10.39 -5.06
CA LEU A 175 7.72 9.57 -5.65
C LEU A 175 7.85 8.20 -4.95
N HIS A 176 7.71 8.15 -3.63
CA HIS A 176 7.70 6.89 -2.88
C HIS A 176 6.49 6.02 -3.23
N VAL A 177 5.30 6.61 -3.33
CA VAL A 177 4.07 5.91 -3.77
C VAL A 177 4.26 5.38 -5.19
N PHE A 178 4.84 6.19 -6.08
CA PHE A 178 5.11 5.79 -7.46
C PHE A 178 6.08 4.60 -7.54
N PHE A 179 7.17 4.63 -6.77
CA PHE A 179 8.12 3.52 -6.71
C PHE A 179 7.48 2.24 -6.16
N LEU A 180 6.68 2.33 -5.09
CA LEU A 180 5.90 1.21 -4.57
C LEU A 180 4.96 0.64 -5.64
N GLY A 181 4.30 1.49 -6.42
CA GLY A 181 3.45 1.10 -7.55
C GLY A 181 4.24 0.33 -8.61
N MET A 182 5.44 0.78 -8.97
CA MET A 182 6.31 0.06 -9.91
C MET A 182 6.72 -1.33 -9.40
N VAL A 183 7.05 -1.47 -8.11
CA VAL A 183 7.37 -2.79 -7.53
C VAL A 183 6.16 -3.71 -7.53
N CYS A 184 4.97 -3.20 -7.15
CA CYS A 184 3.72 -3.95 -7.23
C CYS A 184 3.38 -4.38 -8.66
N CYS A 185 3.71 -3.53 -9.65
CA CYS A 185 3.57 -3.85 -11.06
C CYS A 185 4.41 -5.05 -11.46
N VAL A 186 5.72 -5.02 -11.14
CA VAL A 186 6.64 -6.12 -11.44
C VAL A 186 6.19 -7.41 -10.76
N LYS A 187 5.80 -7.34 -9.47
CA LYS A 187 5.24 -8.48 -8.74
C LYS A 187 4.03 -9.07 -9.46
N SER A 188 3.09 -8.23 -9.90
CA SER A 188 1.88 -8.68 -10.59
C SER A 188 2.19 -9.37 -11.90
N VAL A 189 3.15 -8.86 -12.68
CA VAL A 189 3.56 -9.50 -13.94
C VAL A 189 4.20 -10.86 -13.67
N PHE A 190 5.01 -10.98 -12.60
CA PHE A 190 5.56 -12.27 -12.19
C PHE A 190 4.48 -13.26 -11.74
N GLU A 191 3.46 -12.81 -10.99
CA GLU A 191 2.32 -13.66 -10.59
C GLU A 191 1.55 -14.19 -11.80
N VAL A 192 1.29 -13.35 -12.80
CA VAL A 192 0.58 -13.75 -14.03
C VAL A 192 1.43 -14.70 -14.86
N ALA A 193 2.70 -14.39 -15.08
CA ALA A 193 3.61 -15.22 -15.89
C ALA A 193 3.81 -16.63 -15.28
N LEU A 194 3.93 -16.72 -13.95
CA LEU A 194 4.01 -17.99 -13.25
C LEU A 194 2.68 -18.75 -13.28
N GLY A 195 1.55 -18.06 -13.15
CA GLY A 195 0.22 -18.65 -13.25
C GLY A 195 -0.02 -19.31 -14.61
N GLU A 196 0.28 -18.61 -15.72
CA GLU A 196 0.11 -19.15 -17.07
C GLU A 196 1.01 -20.36 -17.35
N HIS A 197 2.25 -20.35 -16.85
CA HIS A 197 3.16 -21.49 -16.96
C HIS A 197 2.67 -22.72 -16.18
N VAL A 198 2.12 -22.52 -14.98
CA VAL A 198 1.52 -23.60 -14.20
C VAL A 198 0.28 -24.16 -14.90
N GLU A 199 -0.56 -23.32 -15.50
CA GLU A 199 -1.71 -23.78 -16.29
C GLU A 199 -1.29 -24.59 -17.53
N HIS A 200 -0.23 -24.17 -18.23
CA HIS A 200 0.30 -24.93 -19.37
C HIS A 200 0.88 -26.29 -18.93
N SER A 201 1.56 -26.35 -17.78
CA SER A 201 2.04 -27.63 -17.23
C SER A 201 0.92 -28.56 -16.79
N LEU A 202 -0.24 -28.03 -16.39
CA LEU A 202 -1.41 -28.80 -15.97
C LEU A 202 -2.30 -29.26 -17.14
N ARG A 203 -2.24 -28.61 -18.30
CA ARG A 203 -3.00 -29.00 -19.52
C ARG A 203 -2.32 -30.11 -20.34
N ILE A 204 -1.09 -30.51 -20.00
CA ILE A 204 -0.41 -31.65 -20.62
C ILE A 204 -0.74 -32.91 -19.82
N ILE A 205 -2.02 -33.33 -19.84
CA ILE A 205 -2.49 -34.67 -19.41
C ILE A 205 -3.62 -35.07 -20.34
#